data_AF-A0A832X8P7-F1
#
_entry.id   AF-A0A832X8P7-F1
#
_cell.length_a   1.000
_cell.length_b   1.000
_cell.length_c   1.000
_cell.angle_alpha   90.00
_cell.angle_beta   90.00
_cell.angle_gamma   90.00
#
_symmetry.space_group_name_H-M   'P 1'
#
loop_
_entity.id
_entity.type
_entity.pdbx_description
1 polymer ?
#
loop_
_entity_poly.entity_id
_entity_poly.type
_entity_poly.pdbx_seq_one_letter_code
_entity_poly.pdbx_strand_id
1 'polypeptide(L)'
;MIYNDAVSDILENVSKITQTVSQDEINQMIDMIVNVDHVFIMGLGRSGLVAKAFGMRLMHLGLNVYIVGETITPAITDKDCLVAISGSGE
;
A
#
# COMPACT_ATOMS: atom_id res chain seq x y z
N MET A 1 9.01 26.01 19.56
CA MET A 1 9.92 24.96 19.06
C MET A 1 9.17 23.72 18.53
N ILE A 2 7.84 23.70 18.55
CA ILE A 2 6.99 22.52 18.26
C ILE A 2 7.17 21.91 16.86
N TYR A 3 7.46 22.72 15.82
CA TYR A 3 7.59 22.21 14.46
C TYR A 3 8.80 21.29 14.28
N ASN A 4 9.98 21.69 14.76
CA ASN A 4 11.20 20.89 14.62
C ASN A 4 11.12 19.61 15.45
N ASP A 5 10.47 19.69 16.62
CA ASP A 5 10.24 18.54 17.49
C ASP A 5 9.33 17.52 16.78
N ALA A 6 8.20 17.97 16.21
CA ALA A 6 7.28 17.10 15.47
C ALA A 6 7.93 16.45 14.23
N VAL A 7 8.76 17.19 13.49
CA VAL A 7 9.51 16.61 12.36
C VAL A 7 10.47 15.53 12.84
N SER A 8 11.15 15.76 13.96
CA SER A 8 12.08 14.79 14.55
C SER A 8 11.35 13.52 14.98
N ASP A 9 10.20 13.67 15.64
CA ASP A 9 9.35 12.54 16.05
C ASP A 9 8.87 11.71 14.86
N ILE A 10 8.48 12.35 13.76
CA ILE A 10 8.06 11.63 12.53
C ILE A 10 9.22 10.82 11.96
N LEU A 11 10.40 11.42 11.83
CA LEU A 11 11.58 10.74 11.27
C LEU A 11 12.04 9.57 12.14
N GLU A 12 12.01 9.73 13.47
CA GLU A 12 12.35 8.66 14.39
C GLU A 12 11.37 7.48 14.28
N ASN A 13 10.07 7.76 14.21
CA ASN A 13 9.05 6.72 14.04
C ASN A 13 9.20 5.97 12.71
N VAL A 14 9.43 6.69 11.60
CA VAL A 14 9.66 6.06 10.29
C VAL A 14 10.89 5.15 10.35
N SER A 15 12.01 5.63 10.91
CA SER A 15 13.24 4.84 11.05
C SER A 15 12.99 3.56 11.85
N LYS A 16 12.35 3.65 13.02
CA LYS A 16 12.03 2.50 13.87
C LYS A 16 11.17 1.47 13.16
N ILE A 17 10.08 1.89 12.52
CA ILE A 17 9.15 0.97 11.84
C ILE A 17 9.82 0.30 10.63
N THR A 18 10.65 1.03 9.88
CA THR A 18 11.36 0.41 8.74
C THR A 18 12.33 -0.70 9.15
N GLN A 19 12.80 -0.71 10.41
CA GLN A 19 13.67 -1.76 10.94
C GLN A 19 12.90 -3.02 11.39
N THR A 20 11.58 -2.94 11.56
CA THR A 20 10.77 -4.10 12.00
C THR A 20 10.28 -4.94 10.84
N VAL A 21 10.33 -4.44 9.60
CA VAL A 21 9.88 -5.17 8.41
C VAL A 21 11.00 -6.10 7.95
N SER A 22 10.70 -7.39 7.81
CA SER A 22 11.69 -8.35 7.32
C SER A 22 11.80 -8.31 5.80
N GLN A 23 13.00 -8.59 5.28
CA GLN A 23 13.23 -8.66 3.83
C GLN A 23 12.41 -9.79 3.18
N ASP A 24 12.16 -10.88 3.92
CA ASP A 24 11.40 -12.02 3.43
C ASP A 24 9.92 -11.68 3.24
N GLU A 25 9.30 -10.93 4.16
CA GLU A 25 7.93 -10.42 4.00
C GLU A 25 7.80 -9.49 2.79
N ILE A 26 8.81 -8.64 2.55
CA ILE A 26 8.86 -7.77 1.38
C ILE A 26 8.90 -8.59 0.10
N ASN A 27 9.77 -9.61 0.03
CA ASN A 27 9.90 -10.47 -1.14
C ASN A 27 8.59 -11.23 -1.40
N GLN A 28 7.96 -11.77 -0.36
CA GLN A 28 6.65 -12.42 -0.46
C GLN A 28 5.58 -11.47 -1.00
N MET A 29 5.52 -10.24 -0.51
CA MET A 29 4.59 -9.22 -1.01
C MET A 29 4.82 -8.91 -2.49
N ILE A 30 6.09 -8.78 -2.91
CA ILE A 30 6.43 -8.53 -4.32
C ILE A 30 5.97 -9.70 -5.19
N ASP A 31 6.25 -10.94 -4.78
CA ASP A 31 5.85 -12.14 -5.52
C ASP A 31 4.32 -12.25 -5.65
N MET A 32 3.57 -11.88 -4.60
CA MET A 32 2.10 -11.85 -4.64
C MET A 32 1.54 -10.80 -5.60
N ILE A 33 2.22 -9.67 -5.77
CA ILE A 33 1.75 -8.53 -6.58
C ILE A 33 2.14 -8.68 -8.06
N VAL A 34 3.30 -9.26 -8.35
CA VAL A 34 3.84 -9.36 -9.71
C VAL A 34 3.26 -10.55 -10.50
N ASN A 35 2.78 -11.58 -9.80
CA ASN A 35 2.32 -12.83 -10.43
C ASN A 35 0.79 -12.96 -10.58
N VAL A 36 0.04 -11.84 -10.53
CA VAL A 36 -1.43 -11.81 -10.63
C VAL A 36 -1.91 -11.04 -11.86
N ASP A 37 -3.14 -11.30 -12.28
CA ASP A 37 -3.75 -10.63 -13.44
C ASP A 37 -3.98 -9.13 -13.12
N HIS A 38 -4.59 -8.84 -11.96
CA HIS A 38 -4.83 -7.48 -11.47
C HIS A 38 -4.51 -7.33 -9.96
N VAL A 39 -4.13 -6.12 -9.58
CA VAL A 39 -3.87 -5.73 -8.18
C VAL A 39 -4.93 -4.72 -7.75
N PHE A 40 -5.75 -5.10 -6.78
CA PHE A 40 -6.72 -4.23 -6.14
C PHE A 40 -6.13 -3.64 -4.87
N ILE A 41 -6.29 -2.35 -4.64
CA ILE A 41 -5.77 -1.68 -3.44
C ILE A 41 -6.90 -0.98 -2.73
N MET A 42 -6.98 -1.18 -1.41
CA MET A 42 -8.01 -0.60 -0.55
C MET A 42 -7.37 0.11 0.65
N GLY A 43 -7.96 1.23 1.03
CA GLY A 43 -7.66 1.93 2.28
C GLY A 43 -8.71 3.00 2.53
N LEU A 44 -8.94 3.34 3.80
CA LEU A 44 -9.91 4.36 4.19
C LEU A 44 -9.22 5.63 4.72
N GLY A 45 -9.85 6.79 4.53
CA GLY A 45 -9.33 8.07 4.98
C GLY A 45 -7.93 8.37 4.43
N ARG A 46 -6.98 8.71 5.32
CA ARG A 46 -5.58 8.99 4.92
C ARG A 46 -4.87 7.76 4.36
N SER A 47 -5.18 6.55 4.85
CA SER A 47 -4.66 5.31 4.27
C SER A 47 -5.19 5.09 2.86
N GLY A 48 -6.39 5.57 2.54
CA GLY A 48 -6.91 5.60 1.17
C GLY A 48 -6.10 6.51 0.24
N LEU A 49 -5.58 7.63 0.73
CA LEU A 49 -4.67 8.48 -0.06
C LEU A 49 -3.33 7.78 -0.33
N VAL A 50 -2.79 7.08 0.68
CA VAL A 50 -1.56 6.27 0.53
C VAL A 50 -1.80 5.12 -0.46
N ALA A 51 -2.94 4.43 -0.36
CA ALA A 51 -3.34 3.37 -1.29
C ALA A 51 -3.39 3.88 -2.75
N LYS A 52 -4.00 5.05 -2.97
CA LYS A 52 -4.05 5.68 -4.30
C LYS A 52 -2.66 6.03 -4.83
N ALA A 53 -1.80 6.61 -3.98
CA ALA A 53 -0.42 6.95 -4.38
C ALA A 53 0.40 5.70 -4.72
N PHE A 54 0.26 4.64 -3.92
CA PHE A 54 0.93 3.36 -4.16
C PHE A 54 0.42 2.70 -5.45
N GLY A 55 -0.90 2.63 -5.64
CA GLY A 55 -1.49 2.04 -6.85
C GLY A 55 -1.13 2.79 -8.12
N MET A 56 -1.08 4.12 -8.07
CA MET A 56 -0.60 4.94 -9.19
C MET A 56 0.85 4.59 -9.56
N ARG A 57 1.72 4.34 -8.57
CA ARG A 57 3.10 3.94 -8.84
C ARG A 57 3.19 2.55 -9.46
N LEU A 58 2.41 1.59 -8.97
CA LEU A 58 2.36 0.24 -9.55
C LEU A 58 1.84 0.28 -11.00
N MET A 59 0.83 1.11 -11.29
CA MET A 59 0.36 1.33 -12.66
C MET A 59 1.48 1.91 -13.56
N HIS A 60 2.24 2.90 -13.08
CA HIS A 60 3.39 3.42 -13.82
C HIS A 60 4.50 2.38 -14.07
N LEU A 61 4.57 1.32 -13.28
CA LEU A 61 5.48 0.19 -13.47
C LEU A 61 4.93 -0.87 -14.45
N GLY A 62 3.73 -0.67 -14.98
CA GLY A 62 3.10 -1.55 -15.98
C GLY A 62 2.15 -2.61 -15.41
N LEU A 63 1.85 -2.57 -14.11
CA LEU A 63 0.88 -3.48 -13.51
C LEU A 63 -0.56 -3.01 -13.76
N ASN A 64 -1.49 -3.96 -13.90
CA ASN A 64 -2.91 -3.67 -13.93
C ASN A 64 -3.41 -3.44 -12.50
N VAL A 65 -3.76 -2.20 -12.16
CA VAL A 65 -4.06 -1.80 -10.79
C VAL A 65 -5.39 -1.08 -10.71
N TYR A 66 -6.20 -1.41 -9.70
CA TYR A 66 -7.49 -0.78 -9.44
C TYR A 66 -7.61 -0.37 -7.97
N ILE A 67 -8.27 0.76 -7.72
CA ILE A 67 -8.55 1.22 -6.36
C ILE A 67 -9.98 0.84 -6.01
N VAL A 68 -10.17 0.10 -4.91
CA VAL A 68 -11.50 -0.36 -4.48
C VAL A 68 -12.41 0.84 -4.21
N GLY A 69 -13.62 0.82 -4.79
CA GLY A 69 -14.63 1.87 -4.64
C GLY A 69 -14.58 2.99 -5.70
N GLU A 70 -13.60 2.97 -6.61
CA GLU A 70 -13.57 3.90 -7.75
C GLU A 70 -14.45 3.43 -8.92
N THR A 71 -14.85 4.36 -9.79
CA THR A 71 -15.88 4.15 -10.83
C THR A 71 -15.54 3.04 -11.84
N ILE A 72 -14.27 2.87 -12.18
CA ILE A 72 -13.83 1.94 -13.24
C ILE A 72 -13.36 0.59 -12.71
N THR A 73 -13.50 0.35 -11.41
CA THR A 73 -12.97 -0.86 -10.77
C THR A 73 -13.81 -2.08 -11.18
N PRO A 74 -13.20 -3.08 -11.87
CA PRO A 74 -13.92 -4.25 -12.33
C PRO A 74 -14.20 -5.24 -11.18
N ALA A 75 -14.91 -6.32 -11.48
CA ALA A 75 -15.09 -7.41 -10.52
C ALA A 75 -13.75 -8.13 -10.27
N ILE A 76 -13.44 -8.39 -8.99
CA ILE A 76 -12.28 -9.17 -8.58
C ILE A 76 -12.50 -10.67 -8.80
N THR A 77 -11.45 -11.39 -9.13
CA THR A 77 -11.44 -12.83 -9.39
C THR A 77 -10.43 -13.57 -8.51
N ASP A 78 -10.39 -14.90 -8.62
CA ASP A 78 -9.43 -15.76 -7.94
C ASP A 78 -8.00 -15.67 -8.50
N LYS A 79 -7.79 -14.91 -9.59
CA LYS A 79 -6.49 -14.66 -10.22
C LYS A 79 -5.87 -13.33 -9.82
N ASP A 80 -6.56 -12.57 -8.98
CA ASP A 80 -6.19 -11.21 -8.58
C ASP A 80 -5.62 -11.15 -7.16
N CYS A 81 -4.92 -10.07 -6.84
CA CYS A 81 -4.46 -9.77 -5.49
C CYS A 81 -5.21 -8.58 -4.90
N LEU A 82 -5.58 -8.65 -3.61
CA LEU A 82 -6.08 -7.50 -2.84
C LEU A 82 -5.04 -7.06 -1.80
N VAL A 83 -4.64 -5.80 -1.86
CA VAL A 83 -3.77 -5.13 -0.88
C VAL A 83 -4.61 -4.17 -0.04
N ALA A 84 -4.86 -4.52 1.22
CA ALA A 84 -5.59 -3.68 2.16
C ALA A 84 -4.63 -2.92 3.10
N ILE A 85 -4.75 -1.60 3.15
CA ILE A 85 -3.95 -0.73 4.01
C ILE A 85 -4.79 -0.27 5.20
N SER A 86 -4.62 -0.93 6.35
CA SER A 86 -5.30 -0.62 7.61
C SER A 86 -4.32 -0.61 8.77
N GLY A 87 -4.45 0.38 9.66
CA GLY A 87 -3.64 0.46 10.88
C GLY A 87 -4.22 -0.36 12.04
N SER A 88 -5.56 -0.47 12.14
CA SER A 88 -6.24 -1.28 13.16
C SER A 88 -6.37 -2.74 12.76
N GLY A 89 -6.47 -3.01 11.46
CA GLY A 89 -6.78 -4.35 10.94
C GLY A 89 -8.23 -4.80 11.19
N GLU A 90 -9.06 -3.92 11.75
CA GLU A 90 -10.51 -4.11 11.95
C GLU A 90 -11.33 -3.61 10.75
#